data_AF-A0A523PK39-F1
#
_entry.id   AF-A0A523PK39-F1
#
_cell.length_a   1.000
_cell.length_b   1.000
_cell.length_c   1.000
_cell.angle_alpha   90.00
_cell.angle_beta   90.00
_cell.angle_gamma   90.00
#
_symmetry.space_group_name_H-M   'P 1'
#
loop_
_entity.id
_entity.type
_entity.pdbx_description
1 polymer ?
#
loop_
_entity_poly.entity_id
_entity_poly.type
_entity_poly.pdbx_seq_one_letter_code
_entity_poly.pdbx_strand_id
1 'polypeptide(L)' 'MKSVRCRDLGVDCDFVASGDTNEVVITNMFAHSVEHHHDKHEHMFGDKAAALVGDMEGAIKDT' A
#
# COMPACT_ATOMS: atom_id res chain seq x y z
N MET A 1 -4.60 -10.66 12.50
CA MET A 1 -4.96 -9.43 11.75
C MET A 1 -3.79 -9.12 10.83
N LYS A 2 -3.95 -8.35 9.75
CA LYS A 2 -2.88 -8.07 8.79
C LYS A 2 -2.61 -6.58 8.72
N SER A 3 -1.38 -6.19 8.40
CA SER A 3 -1.04 -4.78 8.19
C SER A 3 0.15 -4.56 7.26
N VAL A 4 0.23 -3.35 6.69
CA VAL A 4 1.38 -2.84 5.93
C VAL A 4 1.61 -1.37 6.26
N ARG A 5 2.87 -0.94 6.30
CA ARG A 5 3.27 0.45 6.54
C ARG A 5 3.78 1.06 5.24
N CYS A 6 3.45 2.33 4.97
CA CYS A 6 3.98 3.03 3.81
C CYS A 6 5.52 3.03 3.75
N ARG A 7 6.19 3.12 4.92
CA ARG A 7 7.65 3.02 5.02
C ARG A 7 8.23 1.68 4.56
N ASP A 8 7.47 0.59 4.73
CA ASP A 8 7.91 -0.74 4.24
C ASP A 8 7.94 -0.77 2.70
N LEU A 9 7.22 0.15 2.03
CA LEU A 9 7.19 0.33 0.58
C LEU A 9 8.14 1.45 0.10
N GLY A 10 8.98 1.99 0.98
CA GLY A 10 9.93 3.06 0.64
C GLY A 10 9.32 4.46 0.52
N VAL A 11 8.09 4.66 1.00
CA VAL A 11 7.45 5.98 1.08
C VAL A 11 7.72 6.59 2.45
N ASP A 12 8.18 7.84 2.51
CA ASP A 12 8.32 8.57 3.77
C ASP A 12 6.96 9.03 4.31
N CYS A 13 6.19 8.07 4.83
CA CYS A 13 4.87 8.27 5.41
C CYS A 13 4.67 7.26 6.55
N ASP A 14 4.16 7.72 7.69
CA ASP A 14 3.93 6.89 8.89
C ASP A 14 2.59 6.14 8.87
N PHE A 15 1.82 6.25 7.80
CA PHE A 15 0.53 5.57 7.68
C PHE A 15 0.68 4.04 7.68
N VAL A 16 -0.30 3.39 8.32
CA VAL A 16 -0.41 1.94 8.44
C VAL A 16 -1.83 1.54 8.02
N ALA A 17 -1.96 0.70 7.01
CA ALA A 17 -3.24 0.02 6.75
C ALA A 17 -3.27 -1.30 7.49
N SER A 18 -4.45 -1.62 8.00
CA SER A 18 -4.76 -2.90 8.63
C SER A 18 -6.08 -3.45 8.12
N GLY A 19 -6.26 -4.76 8.24
CA GLY A 19 -7.47 -5.46 7.83
C GLY A 19 -7.39 -6.96 8.09
N ASP A 20 -8.51 -7.66 7.87
CA ASP A 20 -8.59 -9.11 8.07
C ASP A 20 -7.98 -9.90 6.90
N THR A 21 -7.96 -9.31 5.70
CA THR A 21 -7.43 -9.92 4.47
C THR A 21 -6.40 -9.02 3.81
N ASN A 22 -5.54 -9.60 2.96
CA ASN A 22 -4.60 -8.82 2.15
C ASN A 22 -5.34 -7.77 1.29
N GLU A 23 -6.46 -8.17 0.68
CA GLU A 23 -7.27 -7.31 -0.18
C GLU A 23 -7.77 -6.06 0.56
N VAL A 24 -8.23 -6.21 1.81
CA VAL A 24 -8.65 -5.06 2.64
C VAL A 24 -7.47 -4.15 2.93
N VAL A 25 -6.31 -4.71 3.30
CA VAL A 25 -5.10 -3.93 3.59
C VAL A 25 -4.64 -3.14 2.35
N ILE A 26 -4.60 -3.79 1.18
CA ILE A 26 -4.19 -3.17 -0.09
C ILE A 26 -5.16 -2.08 -0.50
N THR A 27 -6.47 -2.32 -0.40
CA THR A 27 -7.51 -1.33 -0.71
C THR A 27 -7.37 -0.09 0.16
N ASN A 28 -7.16 -0.27 1.47
CA ASN A 28 -6.95 0.83 2.41
C ASN A 28 -5.67 1.62 2.09
N MET A 29 -4.61 0.92 1.67
CA MET A 29 -3.34 1.53 1.30
C MET A 29 -3.45 2.36 0.01
N PHE A 30 -4.22 1.86 -0.96
CA PHE A 30 -4.53 2.64 -2.16
C PHE A 30 -5.39 3.86 -1.88
N ALA A 31 -6.45 3.74 -1.05
CA ALA A 31 -7.27 4.88 -0.67
C ALA A 31 -6.41 6.00 -0.04
N HIS A 32 -5.52 5.64 0.88
CA HIS A 32 -4.58 6.60 1.48
C HIS A 32 -3.64 7.23 0.44
N SER A 33 -3.07 6.41 -0.46
CA SER A 33 -2.18 6.93 -1.50
C SER A 33 -2.89 7.90 -2.44
N VAL A 34 -4.16 7.64 -2.79
CA VAL A 34 -4.98 8.53 -3.61
C VAL A 34 -5.14 9.88 -2.92
N GLU A 35 -5.41 9.90 -1.62
CA GLU A 35 -5.74 11.12 -0.87
C GLU A 35 -4.52 11.96 -0.46
N HIS A 36 -3.37 11.32 -0.24
CA HIS A 36 -2.20 11.98 0.35
C HIS A 36 -0.96 12.01 -0.54
N HIS A 37 -0.94 11.22 -1.61
CA HIS A 37 0.21 11.03 -2.50
C HIS A 37 -0.20 11.10 -3.98
N HIS A 38 -1.05 12.09 -4.31
CA HIS A 38 -1.56 12.33 -5.68
C HIS A 38 -0.44 12.48 -6.73
N ASP A 39 0.74 12.98 -6.35
CA ASP A 39 1.92 13.11 -7.20
C ASP A 39 2.63 11.77 -7.48
N LYS A 40 2.46 10.79 -6.59
CA LYS A 40 2.99 9.44 -6.73
C LYS A 40 2.08 8.54 -7.57
N HIS A 41 0.88 9.00 -7.90
CA HIS A 41 -0.16 8.19 -8.53
C HIS A 41 0.22 7.70 -9.93
N GLU A 42 0.81 8.56 -10.77
CA GLU A 42 1.28 8.13 -12.10
C GLU A 42 2.43 7.12 -12.02
N HIS A 43 3.25 7.18 -10.96
CA HIS A 43 4.38 6.26 -10.75
C HIS A 43 3.95 4.93 -10.12
N MET A 44 2.88 4.94 -9.31
CA MET A 44 2.36 3.79 -8.59
C MET A 44 1.29 2.99 -9.38
N PHE A 45 0.48 3.66 -10.21
CA PHE A 45 -0.75 3.06 -10.77
C PHE A 45 -0.78 2.97 -12.30
N GLY A 46 0.30 3.31 -13.00
CA GLY A 46 0.46 3.05 -14.43
C GLY A 46 0.79 1.58 -14.74
N ASP A 47 1.63 1.32 -15.73
CA ASP A 47 2.07 -0.04 -16.13
C ASP A 47 2.72 -0.87 -15.00
N LYS A 48 3.01 -0.24 -13.86
CA LYS A 48 3.62 -0.84 -12.67
C LYS A 48 2.62 -1.19 -11.56
N ALA A 49 1.32 -0.95 -11.74
CA ALA A 49 0.30 -1.21 -10.71
C ALA A 49 0.34 -2.66 -10.19
N ALA A 50 0.50 -3.64 -11.09
CA ALA A 50 0.58 -5.05 -10.72
C ALA A 50 1.85 -5.38 -9.90
N ALA A 51 2.99 -4.74 -10.21
CA ALA A 51 4.22 -4.91 -9.45
C ALA A 51 4.08 -4.32 -8.03
N LEU A 52 3.45 -3.14 -7.92
CA LEU A 52 3.19 -2.50 -6.63
C LEU A 52 2.27 -3.36 -5.75
N VAL A 53 1.24 -3.99 -6.32
CA VAL A 53 0.40 -4.96 -5.58
C VAL A 53 1.25 -6.10 -5.05
N GLY A 54 2.15 -6.66 -5.87
CA GLY A 54 3.08 -7.70 -5.42
C GLY A 54 4.01 -7.24 -4.30
N ASP A 55 4.53 -6.02 -4.37
CA ASP A 55 5.36 -5.43 -3.31
C ASP A 55 4.55 -5.25 -2.02
N MET A 56 3.30 -4.80 -2.11
CA MET A 56 2.38 -4.71 -0.98
C MET A 56 2.10 -6.08 -0.37
N GLU A 57 1.79 -7.09 -1.17
CA GLU A 57 1.56 -8.47 -0.70
C GLU A 57 2.78 -9.04 0.01
N GLY A 58 3.99 -8.80 -0.50
CA GLY A 58 5.24 -9.21 0.14
C GLY A 58 5.56 -8.45 1.43
N ALA A 59 5.09 -7.20 1.56
CA ALA A 59 5.30 -6.36 2.73
C ALA A 59 4.23 -6.56 3.83
N ILE A 60 3.08 -7.15 3.50
CA ILE A 60 2.01 -7.42 4.48
C ILE A 60 2.48 -8.42 5.52
N LYS A 61 2.29 -8.04 6.79
CA LYS A 61 2.64 -8.84 7.96
C LYS A 61 1.38 -9.27 8.68
N ASP A 62 1.38 -10.52 9.15
CA ASP A 62 0.42 -10.96 10.16
C ASP A 62 0.81 -10.33 11.51
N THR A 63 -0.16 -9.71 12.16
CA THR A 63 -0.07 -9.07 13.48
C THR A 63 -0.95 -9.79 14.49
#